data_AF-A0A832LUF2-F1
#
_entry.id   AF-A0A832LUF2-F1
#
_cell.length_a   1.000
_cell.length_b   1.000
_cell.length_c   1.000
_cell.angle_alpha   90.00
_cell.angle_beta   90.00
_cell.angle_gamma   90.00
#
_symmetry.space_group_name_H-M   'P 1'
#
loop_
_entity.id
_entity.type
_entity.pdbx_description
1 polymer ?
#
loop_
_entity_poly.entity_id
_entity_poly.type
_entity_poly.pdbx_seq_one_letter_code
_entity_poly.pdbx_strand_id
1 'polypeptide(L)'
;MKELGFKVEALQGEQGQRKREAVLRGFREGAFNILVATDNLLPKDTDSYIHRIGRTGRAGRSGRAYSIMSFGEAKYLHSILKRVKDRIEICKD
;
A
#
# COMPACT_ATOMS: atom_id res chain seq x y z
N MET A 1 -8.53 8.44 10.63
CA MET A 1 -7.39 9.21 10.09
C MET A 1 -7.70 10.70 9.93
N LYS A 2 -8.77 11.10 9.21
CA LYS A 2 -9.17 12.53 9.13
C LYS A 2 -9.45 13.14 10.50
N GLU A 3 -10.19 12.44 11.37
CA GLU A 3 -10.47 12.86 12.76
C GLU A 3 -9.21 12.96 13.64
N LEU A 4 -8.15 12.25 13.27
CA LEU A 4 -6.84 12.32 13.93
C LEU A 4 -5.96 13.45 13.36
N GLY A 5 -6.52 14.33 12.52
CA GLY A 5 -5.83 15.49 11.93
C GLY A 5 -4.99 15.21 10.69
N PHE A 6 -4.99 13.96 10.18
CA PHE A 6 -4.21 13.63 8.99
C PHE A 6 -4.88 14.11 7.70
N LYS A 7 -4.10 14.71 6.80
CA LYS A 7 -4.52 15.04 5.42
C LYS A 7 -4.50 13.77 4.59
N VAL A 8 -5.67 13.14 4.46
CA VAL A 8 -5.83 11.84 3.80
C VAL A 8 -7.03 11.85 2.86
N GLU A 9 -6.91 11.16 1.73
CA GLU A 9 -8.06 10.82 0.89
C GLU A 9 -8.08 9.34 0.48
N ALA A 10 -9.26 8.87 0.07
CA ALA A 10 -9.49 7.49 -0.33
C ALA A 10 -9.66 7.34 -1.85
N LEU A 11 -9.05 6.32 -2.43
CA LEU A 11 -9.20 5.91 -3.82
C LEU A 11 -9.76 4.48 -3.87
N GLN A 12 -10.90 4.29 -4.53
CA GLN A 12 -11.58 2.98 -4.61
C GLN A 12 -11.91 2.65 -6.06
N GLY A 13 -12.04 1.36 -6.37
CA GLY A 13 -12.29 0.86 -7.74
C GLY A 13 -13.59 1.35 -8.35
N GLU A 14 -14.65 1.51 -7.55
CA GLU A 14 -15.98 1.95 -8.00
C GLU A 14 -16.11 3.47 -8.17
N GLN A 15 -15.07 4.25 -7.85
CA GLN A 15 -15.11 5.69 -8.05
C GLN A 15 -15.12 6.02 -9.55
N GLY A 16 -16.02 6.91 -9.97
CA GLY A 16 -16.03 7.42 -11.33
C GLY A 16 -14.68 8.04 -11.72
N GLN A 17 -14.27 7.86 -12.98
CA GLN A 17 -12.95 8.24 -13.49
C GLN A 17 -12.57 9.70 -13.15
N ARG A 18 -13.50 10.65 -13.29
CA ARG A 18 -13.28 12.07 -12.92
C ARG A 18 -12.89 12.26 -11.46
N LYS A 19 -13.54 11.53 -10.54
CA LYS A 19 -13.23 11.58 -9.11
C LYS A 19 -11.85 11.00 -8.84
N ARG A 20 -11.52 9.87 -9.47
CA ARG A 20 -10.18 9.25 -9.38
C ARG A 20 -9.08 10.21 -9.82
N GLU A 21 -9.26 10.87 -10.96
CA GLU A 21 -8.30 11.85 -11.48
C GLU A 21 -8.15 13.07 -10.56
N ALA A 22 -9.25 13.58 -10.00
CA ALA A 22 -9.21 14.70 -9.06
C ALA A 22 -8.44 14.35 -7.77
N VAL A 23 -8.67 13.15 -7.21
CA VAL A 23 -7.93 12.65 -6.04
C VAL A 23 -6.45 12.50 -6.37
N LEU A 24 -6.11 11.85 -7.49
CA LEU A 24 -4.71 11.67 -7.90
C LEU A 24 -3.99 13.00 -8.16
N ARG A 25 -4.69 13.99 -8.72
CA ARG A 25 -4.15 15.34 -8.91
C ARG A 25 -3.88 16.01 -7.55
N GLY A 26 -4.85 15.99 -6.64
CA GLY A 26 -4.68 16.56 -5.30
C GLY A 26 -3.52 15.92 -4.51
N PHE A 27 -3.33 14.60 -4.65
CA PHE A 27 -2.18 13.91 -4.06
C PHE A 27 -0.85 14.37 -4.67
N ARG A 28 -0.79 14.52 -6.01
CA ARG A 28 0.42 14.97 -6.71
C ARG A 28 0.78 16.42 -6.39
N GLU A 29 -0.22 17.28 -6.22
CA GLU A 29 -0.07 18.70 -5.89
C GLU A 29 0.18 18.93 -4.38
N GLY A 30 0.09 17.88 -3.55
CA GLY A 30 0.37 17.98 -2.11
C GLY A 30 -0.79 18.52 -1.28
N ALA A 31 -2.01 18.60 -1.83
CA ALA A 31 -3.20 18.96 -1.07
C ALA A 31 -3.44 18.02 0.13
N PHE A 32 -3.03 16.77 -0.02
CA PHE A 32 -2.91 15.77 1.04
C PHE A 32 -1.73 14.85 0.74
N ASN A 33 -1.17 14.24 1.78
CA ASN A 33 0.06 13.44 1.70
C ASN A 33 -0.15 11.96 2.06
N ILE A 34 -1.37 11.57 2.43
CA ILE A 34 -1.75 10.18 2.66
C ILE A 34 -2.84 9.81 1.67
N LEU A 35 -2.64 8.73 0.91
CA LEU A 35 -3.65 8.18 0.01
C LEU A 35 -3.96 6.75 0.45
N VAL A 36 -5.23 6.48 0.78
CA VAL A 36 -5.70 5.15 1.14
C VAL A 36 -6.38 4.55 -0.09
N ALA A 37 -5.76 3.53 -0.69
CA ALA A 37 -6.33 2.83 -1.84
C ALA A 37 -6.90 1.48 -1.41
N THR A 38 -8.20 1.26 -1.65
CA THR A 38 -8.81 -0.08 -1.52
C THR A 38 -9.04 -0.64 -2.91
N ASP A 39 -8.29 -1.69 -3.25
CA ASP A 39 -8.59 -2.55 -4.39
C ASP A 39 -9.74 -3.49 -3.98
N ASN A 40 -10.63 -3.83 -4.91
CA ASN A 40 -11.72 -4.79 -4.66
C ASN A 40 -11.19 -6.21 -4.38
N LEU A 41 -9.89 -6.44 -4.52
CA LEU A 41 -9.23 -7.67 -4.17
C LEU A 41 -7.97 -7.37 -3.36
N LEU A 42 -7.92 -7.85 -2.11
CA LEU A 42 -6.63 -8.09 -1.45
C LEU A 42 -5.74 -8.92 -2.40
N PRO A 43 -4.40 -8.77 -2.37
CA PRO A 43 -3.53 -9.61 -3.17
C PRO A 43 -3.86 -11.07 -2.85
N LYS A 44 -4.37 -11.82 -3.82
CA LYS A 44 -4.79 -13.21 -3.62
C LYS A 44 -3.59 -14.16 -3.53
N ASP A 45 -2.42 -13.68 -3.94
CA ASP A 45 -1.18 -14.42 -4.06
C ASP A 45 0.04 -13.54 -3.76
N THR A 46 1.17 -14.20 -3.54
CA THR A 46 2.46 -13.57 -3.19
C THR A 46 3.00 -12.63 -4.27
N ASP A 47 2.82 -12.95 -5.55
CA ASP A 47 3.37 -12.15 -6.65
C ASP A 47 2.63 -10.83 -6.81
N SER A 48 1.30 -10.87 -6.70
CA SER A 48 0.46 -9.67 -6.63
C SER A 48 0.87 -8.75 -5.46
N TYR A 49 1.19 -9.32 -4.30
CA TYR A 49 1.67 -8.56 -3.14
C TYR A 49 3.05 -7.90 -3.41
N ILE A 50 4.01 -8.67 -3.93
CA ILE A 50 5.37 -8.16 -4.24
C ILE A 50 5.31 -7.03 -5.27
N HIS A 51 4.48 -7.17 -6.30
CA HIS A 51 4.27 -6.11 -7.29
C HIS A 51 3.69 -4.83 -6.69
N ARG A 52 2.82 -4.92 -5.66
CA ARG A 52 2.28 -3.75 -4.97
C ARG A 52 3.35 -3.04 -4.15
N ILE A 53 4.08 -3.77 -3.30
CA ILE A 53 5.11 -3.14 -2.45
C ILE A 53 6.31 -2.64 -3.27
N GLY A 54 6.59 -3.25 -4.41
CA GLY A 54 7.67 -2.84 -5.33
C GLY A 54 7.48 -1.46 -5.97
N ARG A 55 6.32 -0.81 -5.78
CA ARG A 55 6.04 0.55 -6.27
C ARG A 55 6.35 1.65 -5.25
N THR A 56 6.87 1.30 -4.08
CA THR A 56 7.13 2.26 -2.99
C THR A 56 8.41 3.08 -3.21
N GLY A 57 9.43 2.53 -3.88
CA GLY A 57 10.67 3.24 -4.23
C GLY A 57 10.58 3.98 -5.57
N ARG A 58 11.19 5.17 -5.66
CA ARG A 58 11.38 5.93 -6.92
C ARG A 58 12.86 6.19 -7.15
N ALA A 59 13.28 6.45 -8.39
CA ALA A 59 14.67 6.81 -8.68
C ALA A 59 15.13 7.98 -7.78
N GLY A 60 16.20 7.76 -7.03
CA GLY A 60 16.74 8.74 -6.06
C GLY A 60 15.93 8.93 -4.77
N ARG A 61 14.88 8.12 -4.50
CA ARG A 61 14.09 8.21 -3.26
C ARG A 61 13.74 6.83 -2.70
N SER A 62 14.05 6.59 -1.42
CA SER A 62 13.63 5.38 -0.72
C SER A 62 12.12 5.37 -0.45
N GLY A 63 11.51 4.19 -0.49
CA GLY A 63 10.16 3.94 -0.02
C GLY A 63 10.15 2.92 1.11
N ARG A 64 9.08 2.91 1.92
CA ARG A 64 8.83 1.86 2.91
C ARG A 64 7.44 1.27 2.65
N ALA A 65 7.32 -0.04 2.81
CA ALA A 65 6.07 -0.76 2.78
C ALA A 65 5.88 -1.43 4.15
N TYR A 66 4.70 -1.27 4.74
CA TYR A 66 4.32 -1.94 5.97
C TYR A 66 3.14 -2.85 5.69
N SER A 67 3.18 -4.05 6.25
CA SER A 67 2.13 -5.04 6.12
C SER A 67 1.72 -5.50 7.49
N ILE A 68 0.42 -5.44 7.76
CA ILE A 68 -0.18 -5.91 9.00
C ILE A 68 -0.74 -7.29 8.70
N MET A 69 -0.39 -8.26 9.53
CA MET A 69 -0.77 -9.66 9.36
C MET A 69 -1.27 -10.22 10.69
N SER A 70 -2.28 -11.07 10.64
CA SER A 70 -2.74 -11.88 11.75
C SER A 70 -1.95 -13.18 11.87
N PHE A 71 -2.02 -13.84 13.04
CA PHE A 71 -1.33 -15.12 13.27
C PHE A 71 -1.69 -16.21 12.26
N GLY A 72 -2.94 -16.24 11.78
CA GLY A 72 -3.40 -17.22 10.79
C GLY A 72 -2.75 -17.08 9.41
N GLU A 73 -2.12 -15.94 9.13
CA GLU A 73 -1.54 -15.61 7.83
C GLU A 73 -0.04 -15.93 7.73
N ALA A 74 0.54 -16.57 8.74
CA ALA A 74 1.97 -16.91 8.79
C ALA A 74 2.47 -17.68 7.55
N LYS A 75 1.61 -18.49 6.92
CA LYS A 75 1.94 -19.22 5.67
C LYS A 75 2.19 -18.27 4.48
N TYR A 76 1.50 -17.13 4.43
CA TYR A 76 1.71 -16.12 3.40
C TYR A 76 3.05 -15.42 3.60
N LEU A 77 3.42 -15.11 4.84
CA LEU A 77 4.72 -14.52 5.19
C LEU A 77 5.87 -15.42 4.72
N HIS A 78 5.77 -16.74 4.97
CA HIS A 78 6.78 -17.69 4.50
C HIS A 78 6.95 -17.68 2.98
N SER A 79 5.83 -17.60 2.25
CA SER A 79 5.84 -17.54 0.79
C SER A 79 6.47 -16.25 0.26
N ILE A 80 6.19 -15.12 0.92
CA ILE A 80 6.80 -13.81 0.62
C ILE A 80 8.31 -13.86 0.86
N LEU A 81 8.75 -14.36 2.03
CA LEU A 81 10.17 -14.44 2.39
C LEU A 81 10.98 -15.31 1.43
N LYS A 82 10.39 -16.38 0.89
CA LYS A 82 11.04 -17.20 -0.15
C LYS A 82 11.27 -16.45 -1.47
N ARG A 83 10.42 -15.48 -1.79
CA ARG A 83 10.41 -14.80 -3.09
C ARG A 83 11.14 -13.46 -3.05
N VAL A 84 11.06 -12.75 -1.94
CA VAL A 84 11.76 -11.47 -1.72
C VAL A 84 13.21 -11.76 -1.35
N LYS A 85 14.13 -11.20 -2.13
CA LYS A 85 15.59 -11.34 -1.89
C LYS A 85 16.14 -10.30 -0.92
N ASP A 86 15.33 -9.29 -0.59
CA ASP A 86 15.69 -8.20 0.33
C ASP A 86 15.35 -8.53 1.79
N ARG A 87 15.95 -7.77 2.71
CA ARG A 87 15.66 -7.87 4.15
C ARG A 87 14.25 -7.37 4.46
N ILE A 88 13.43 -8.22 5.06
CA ILE A 88 12.14 -7.86 5.67
C ILE A 88 12.32 -7.81 7.18
N GLU A 89 11.96 -6.69 7.78
CA GLU A 89 11.91 -6.54 9.23
C GLU A 89 10.56 -7.06 9.75
N ILE A 90 10.60 -7.92 10.77
CA ILE A 90 9.41 -8.48 11.41
C ILE A 90 9.31 -7.90 12.81
N CYS A 91 8.33 -7.02 13.02
CA CYS A 91 7.99 -6.52 14.35
C CYS A 91 6.90 -7.42 14.94
N LYS A 92 7.12 -7.86 16.19
CA LYS A 92 6.09 -8.51 17.01
C LYS A 92 5.76 -7.52 18.11
N ASP A 93 4.51 -7.08 18.15
CA ASP A 93 3.96 -6.35 19.29
C ASP A 93 3.58 -7.34 20.41
#